data_AF-A0A8H8CFP4-F1
#
_entry.id   AF-A0A8H8CFP4-F1
#
_cell.length_a   1.000
_cell.length_b   1.000
_cell.length_c   1.000
_cell.angle_alpha   90.00
_cell.angle_beta   90.00
_cell.angle_gamma   90.00
#
_symmetry.space_group_name_H-M   'P 1'
#
loop_
_entity.id
_entity.type
_entity.pdbx_description
1 polymer ?
#
loop_
_entity_poly.entity_id
_entity_poly.type
_entity_poly.pdbx_seq_one_letter_code
_entity_poly.pdbx_strand_id
1 'polypeptide(L)'
;NDVQRFRAAYTKYGAGRYVGLTIGNEVGAITSGSPLPYKKSTDFWYLKSVGVQTPVSTVHTWVDIRNNPALCGADFVGANAHAFFDGGVNSGQAGSFLYNTVKPALQAACPGKKIYITESGWPSRGGNNRNAVASVPDEHNAISSINCARS
;
A
#
# COMPACT_ATOMS: atom_id res chain seq x y z
N ASN A 1 4.02 16.25 -17.98
CA ASN A 1 3.99 14.90 -17.38
C ASN A 1 3.64 15.05 -15.89
N ASP A 2 3.37 13.95 -15.19
CA ASP A 2 2.89 14.01 -13.80
C ASP A 2 3.96 14.48 -12.80
N VAL A 3 5.23 14.27 -13.11
CA VAL A 3 6.37 14.78 -12.33
C VAL A 3 6.37 16.30 -12.23
N GLN A 4 6.17 17.02 -13.34
CA GLN A 4 6.11 18.49 -13.30
C GLN A 4 4.85 18.99 -12.60
N ARG A 5 3.73 18.27 -12.70
CA ARG A 5 2.50 18.59 -11.96
C ARG A 5 2.72 18.45 -10.45
N PHE A 6 3.35 17.36 -10.03
CA PHE A 6 3.72 17.15 -8.63
C PHE A 6 4.67 18.23 -8.14
N ARG A 7 5.75 18.54 -8.88
CA ARG A 7 6.68 19.62 -8.53
C ARG A 7 5.97 20.97 -8.38
N ALA A 8 5.12 21.35 -9.33
CA ALA A 8 4.38 22.60 -9.27
C ALA A 8 3.45 22.66 -8.04
N ALA A 9 2.76 21.56 -7.74
CA ALA A 9 1.91 21.45 -6.56
C ALA A 9 2.72 21.44 -5.25
N TYR A 10 3.89 20.82 -5.23
CA TYR A 10 4.82 20.79 -4.10
C TYR A 10 5.30 22.21 -3.75
N THR A 11 5.69 22.99 -4.76
CA THR A 11 6.09 24.39 -4.58
C THR A 11 4.90 25.27 -4.19
N LYS A 12 3.73 25.09 -4.81
CA LYS A 12 2.55 25.93 -4.58
C LYS A 12 1.89 25.71 -3.22
N TYR A 13 1.79 24.46 -2.77
CA TYR A 13 1.02 24.10 -1.57
C TYR A 13 1.88 23.73 -0.36
N GLY A 14 3.20 23.65 -0.54
CA GLY A 14 4.18 23.36 0.50
C GLY A 14 4.43 21.87 0.69
N ALA A 15 5.69 21.55 1.03
CA ALA A 15 6.19 20.19 1.21
C ALA A 15 5.43 19.38 2.28
N GLY A 16 5.02 20.03 3.37
CA GLY A 16 4.41 19.37 4.53
C GLY A 16 3.04 18.74 4.26
N ARG A 17 2.40 19.02 3.11
CA ARG A 17 1.12 18.38 2.75
C ARG A 17 1.26 16.94 2.26
N TYR A 18 2.47 16.52 1.89
CA TYR A 18 2.71 15.22 1.28
C TYR A 18 3.47 14.32 2.26
N VAL A 19 2.77 13.35 2.85
CA VAL A 19 3.36 12.38 3.81
C VAL A 19 4.18 11.28 3.13
N GLY A 20 3.98 11.09 1.83
CA GLY A 20 4.70 10.11 1.01
C GLY A 20 4.33 10.26 -0.46
N LEU A 21 5.25 9.85 -1.34
CA LEU A 21 5.06 9.76 -2.78
C LEU A 21 5.21 8.30 -3.19
N THR A 22 4.23 7.75 -3.90
CA THR A 22 4.31 6.41 -4.46
C THR A 22 4.61 6.49 -5.96
N ILE A 23 5.63 5.76 -6.41
CA ILE A 23 6.00 5.65 -7.82
C ILE A 23 5.75 4.20 -8.25
N GLY A 24 4.60 3.99 -8.88
CA GLY A 24 4.11 2.67 -9.28
C GLY A 24 3.13 2.08 -8.26
N ASN A 25 2.15 1.33 -8.80
CA ASN A 25 1.19 0.52 -8.06
C ASN A 25 1.14 -0.88 -8.68
N GLU A 26 1.44 -1.90 -7.88
CA GLU A 26 1.42 -3.32 -8.27
C GLU A 26 2.16 -3.61 -9.60
N VAL A 27 3.26 -2.89 -9.84
CA VAL A 27 4.00 -2.97 -11.11
C VAL A 27 4.78 -4.29 -11.20
N GLY A 28 4.24 -5.26 -11.93
CA GLY A 28 4.91 -6.45 -12.48
C GLY A 28 5.60 -7.39 -11.48
N ALA A 29 6.02 -8.57 -11.95
CA ALA A 29 6.78 -9.51 -11.11
C ALA A 29 8.14 -8.92 -10.74
N ILE A 30 8.36 -8.69 -9.45
CA ILE A 30 9.66 -8.26 -8.94
C ILE A 30 10.56 -9.49 -8.84
N THR A 31 11.47 -9.62 -9.80
CA THR A 31 12.53 -10.61 -9.74
C THR A 31 13.51 -10.24 -8.62
N SER A 32 13.86 -11.19 -7.77
CA SER A 32 14.93 -11.04 -6.80
C SER A 32 16.21 -10.52 -7.49
N GLY A 33 16.84 -9.49 -6.91
CA GLY A 33 18.07 -8.87 -7.43
C GLY A 33 17.88 -7.70 -8.41
N SER A 34 16.67 -7.42 -8.91
CA SER A 34 16.43 -6.20 -9.69
C SER A 34 16.31 -4.97 -8.78
N PRO A 35 16.90 -3.80 -9.13
CA PRO A 35 16.61 -2.55 -8.46
C PRO A 35 15.10 -2.29 -8.42
N LEU A 36 14.62 -1.74 -7.31
CA LEU A 36 13.20 -1.41 -7.17
C LEU A 36 12.71 -0.60 -8.38
N PRO A 37 11.50 -0.86 -8.89
CA PRO A 37 11.01 -0.20 -10.11
C PRO A 37 11.17 1.31 -10.08
N TYR A 38 10.92 1.94 -8.93
CA TYR A 38 11.07 3.40 -8.79
C TYR A 38 12.53 3.89 -8.84
N LYS A 39 13.52 3.11 -8.41
CA LYS A 39 14.95 3.51 -8.48
C LYS A 39 15.51 3.47 -9.91
N LYS A 40 14.82 2.76 -10.82
CA LYS A 40 15.09 2.82 -12.26
C LYS A 40 14.42 4.03 -12.92
N SER A 41 13.49 4.71 -12.25
CA SER A 41 12.78 5.85 -12.84
C SER A 41 13.68 7.09 -12.86
N THR A 42 13.76 7.74 -14.02
CA THR A 42 14.34 9.08 -14.16
C THR A 42 13.60 10.10 -13.29
N ASP A 43 12.31 9.86 -13.07
CA ASP A 43 11.41 10.68 -12.27
C ASP A 43 11.84 10.77 -10.80
N PHE A 44 12.24 9.65 -10.19
CA PHE A 44 12.75 9.62 -8.82
C PHE A 44 13.99 10.52 -8.66
N TRP A 45 14.98 10.33 -9.54
CA TRP A 45 16.23 11.08 -9.47
C TRP A 45 16.03 12.57 -9.79
N TYR A 46 15.17 12.90 -10.75
CA TYR A 46 14.81 14.28 -11.04
C TYR A 46 14.12 14.96 -9.84
N LEU A 47 13.15 14.31 -9.19
CA LEU A 47 12.46 14.89 -8.03
C LEU A 47 13.44 15.17 -6.88
N LYS A 48 14.38 14.24 -6.62
CA LYS A 48 15.46 14.47 -5.65
C LYS A 48 16.37 15.62 -6.06
N SER A 49 16.77 15.70 -7.33
CA SER A 49 17.68 16.76 -7.81
C SER A 49 17.08 18.16 -7.75
N VAL A 50 15.75 18.28 -7.80
CA VAL A 50 15.04 19.58 -7.68
C VAL A 50 14.56 19.89 -6.26
N GLY A 51 15.04 19.15 -5.25
CA GLY A 51 14.83 19.47 -3.83
C GLY A 51 13.56 18.88 -3.21
N VAL A 52 12.89 17.93 -3.86
CA VAL A 52 11.77 17.21 -3.23
C VAL A 52 12.32 16.21 -2.21
N GLN A 53 12.01 16.43 -0.94
CA GLN A 53 12.44 15.57 0.17
C GLN A 53 11.34 14.62 0.69
N THR A 54 10.15 14.63 0.10
CA THR A 54 9.05 13.71 0.47
C THR A 54 9.54 12.26 0.45
N PRO A 55 9.22 11.44 1.46
CA PRO A 55 9.52 10.00 1.47
C PRO A 55 8.93 9.33 0.23
N VAL A 56 9.68 8.45 -0.41
CA VAL A 56 9.27 7.74 -1.63
C VAL A 56 9.12 6.24 -1.39
N SER A 57 8.08 5.66 -1.97
CA SER A 57 7.88 4.21 -2.03
C SER A 57 7.30 3.75 -3.37
N THR A 58 7.11 2.44 -3.50
CA THR A 58 6.28 1.79 -4.52
C THR A 58 5.23 0.95 -3.78
N VAL A 59 4.01 0.89 -4.32
CA VAL A 59 2.92 0.12 -3.72
C VAL A 59 2.84 -1.24 -4.37
N HIS A 60 2.58 -2.26 -3.56
CA HIS A 60 2.34 -3.63 -4.03
C HIS A 60 1.38 -4.38 -3.09
N THR A 61 0.95 -5.57 -3.49
CA THR A 61 0.14 -6.41 -2.59
C THR A 61 0.95 -6.77 -1.34
N TRP A 62 0.31 -6.87 -0.19
CA TRP A 62 1.00 -7.21 1.06
C TRP A 62 1.70 -8.58 1.00
N VAL A 63 1.16 -9.52 0.21
CA VAL A 63 1.74 -10.84 -0.01
C VAL A 63 3.03 -10.74 -0.82
N ASP A 64 3.04 -9.92 -1.88
CA ASP A 64 4.26 -9.72 -2.69
C ASP A 64 5.35 -9.02 -1.88
N ILE A 65 4.99 -8.03 -1.05
CA ILE A 65 5.95 -7.37 -0.15
C ILE A 65 6.52 -8.37 0.86
N ARG A 66 5.65 -9.16 1.51
CA ARG A 66 6.07 -10.19 2.47
C ARG A 66 7.05 -11.19 1.84
N ASN A 67 6.78 -11.61 0.61
CA ASN A 67 7.57 -12.63 -0.08
C ASN A 67 8.82 -12.07 -0.77
N ASN A 68 8.91 -10.75 -0.99
CA ASN A 68 10.02 -10.11 -1.72
C ASN A 68 10.62 -8.93 -0.92
N PRO A 69 11.51 -9.20 0.06
CA PRO A 69 12.11 -8.16 0.91
C PRO A 69 12.85 -7.04 0.18
N ALA A 70 13.20 -7.23 -1.11
CA ALA A 70 13.73 -6.16 -1.95
C ALA A 70 12.80 -4.92 -1.95
N LEU A 71 11.47 -5.13 -1.88
CA LEU A 71 10.44 -4.09 -1.76
C LEU A 71 10.60 -3.20 -0.51
N CYS A 72 11.27 -3.69 0.53
CA CYS A 72 11.51 -2.94 1.75
C CYS A 72 12.60 -1.85 1.61
N GLY A 73 13.30 -1.77 0.46
CA GLY A 73 14.38 -0.78 0.23
C GLY A 73 13.92 0.67 0.04
N ALA A 74 12.61 0.92 0.04
CA ALA A 74 11.97 2.24 -0.01
C ALA A 74 12.00 2.98 1.33
N ASP A 75 11.61 4.26 1.33
CA ASP A 75 11.58 5.07 2.56
C ASP A 75 10.47 4.58 3.52
N PHE A 76 9.39 4.00 2.99
CA PHE A 76 8.29 3.36 3.72
C PHE A 76 7.73 2.19 2.92
N VAL A 77 6.87 1.37 3.54
CA VAL A 77 6.11 0.29 2.89
C VAL A 77 4.70 0.79 2.61
N GLY A 78 4.29 0.79 1.34
CA GLY A 78 2.88 0.97 0.96
C GLY A 78 2.32 -0.36 0.49
N ALA A 79 1.28 -0.86 1.17
CA ALA A 79 0.73 -2.19 0.92
C ALA A 79 -0.77 -2.15 0.62
N ASN A 80 -1.16 -2.81 -0.47
CA ASN A 80 -2.56 -3.11 -0.76
C ASN A 80 -2.94 -4.41 -0.06
N ALA A 81 -4.01 -4.38 0.74
CA ALA A 81 -4.41 -5.50 1.57
C ALA A 81 -5.93 -5.56 1.71
N HIS A 82 -6.53 -6.57 1.08
CA HIS A 82 -7.98 -6.76 1.09
C HIS A 82 -8.31 -8.13 1.69
N ALA A 83 -8.92 -8.11 2.88
CA ALA A 83 -9.33 -9.31 3.61
C ALA A 83 -10.24 -10.23 2.78
N PHE A 84 -11.04 -9.66 1.87
CA PHE A 84 -11.90 -10.40 0.95
C PHE A 84 -11.16 -11.49 0.16
N PHE A 85 -9.93 -11.22 -0.31
CA PHE A 85 -9.17 -12.17 -1.14
C PHE A 85 -8.52 -13.30 -0.35
N ASP A 86 -8.38 -13.17 0.98
CA ASP A 86 -7.93 -14.27 1.85
C ASP A 86 -8.98 -15.41 1.89
N GLY A 87 -10.26 -15.04 1.92
CA GLY A 87 -11.39 -15.96 1.94
C GLY A 87 -11.57 -16.74 3.25
N GLY A 88 -10.65 -16.62 4.21
CA GLY A 88 -10.75 -17.25 5.53
C GLY A 88 -11.59 -16.44 6.52
N VAL A 89 -11.85 -15.17 6.25
CA VAL A 89 -12.50 -14.22 7.17
C VAL A 89 -13.81 -13.68 6.62
N ASN A 90 -14.72 -13.30 7.51
CA ASN A 90 -15.94 -12.55 7.16
C ASN A 90 -15.69 -11.03 7.22
N SER A 91 -16.66 -10.24 6.75
CA SER A 91 -16.58 -8.78 6.67
C SER A 91 -16.24 -8.11 8.01
N GLY A 92 -16.85 -8.59 9.12
CA GLY A 92 -16.61 -8.06 10.46
C GLY A 92 -15.18 -8.26 10.97
N GLN A 93 -14.43 -9.19 10.37
CA GLN A 93 -13.05 -9.50 10.71
C GLN A 93 -12.02 -8.77 9.83
N ALA A 94 -12.45 -7.96 8.86
CA ALA A 94 -11.55 -7.29 7.92
C ALA A 94 -10.49 -6.42 8.61
N GLY A 95 -10.88 -5.63 9.62
CA GLY A 95 -9.95 -4.83 10.41
C GLY A 95 -8.95 -5.67 11.22
N SER A 96 -9.44 -6.74 11.87
CA SER A 96 -8.59 -7.69 12.60
C SER A 96 -7.60 -8.40 11.70
N PHE A 97 -7.97 -8.73 10.46
CA PHE A 97 -7.06 -9.30 9.47
C PHE A 97 -5.92 -8.33 9.15
N LEU A 98 -6.21 -7.04 8.91
CA LEU A 98 -5.18 -6.03 8.67
C LEU A 98 -4.23 -5.90 9.87
N TYR A 99 -4.79 -5.81 11.08
CA TYR A 99 -4.01 -5.53 12.29
C TYR A 99 -3.22 -6.74 12.82
N ASN A 100 -3.82 -7.93 12.82
CA ASN A 100 -3.22 -9.13 13.44
C ASN A 100 -2.48 -10.01 12.44
N THR A 101 -2.74 -9.88 11.15
CA THR A 101 -2.13 -10.73 10.11
C THR A 101 -1.20 -9.92 9.21
N VAL A 102 -1.75 -8.89 8.55
CA VAL A 102 -0.99 -8.14 7.53
C VAL A 102 0.13 -7.33 8.15
N LYS A 103 -0.19 -6.49 9.14
CA LYS A 103 0.79 -5.59 9.79
C LYS A 103 1.97 -6.36 10.39
N PRO A 104 1.81 -7.44 11.20
CA PRO A 104 2.94 -8.19 11.74
C PRO A 104 3.78 -8.88 10.66
N ALA A 105 3.14 -9.42 9.61
CA ALA A 105 3.87 -10.03 8.49
C ALA A 105 4.74 -9.01 7.74
N LEU A 106 4.21 -7.80 7.51
CA LEU A 106 4.98 -6.71 6.89
C LEU A 106 6.08 -6.18 7.81
N GLN A 107 5.85 -6.10 9.12
CA GLN A 107 6.87 -5.70 10.09
C GLN A 107 8.01 -6.70 10.15
N ALA A 108 7.70 -8.01 10.08
CA ALA A 108 8.71 -9.06 10.03
C ALA A 108 9.51 -9.03 8.72
N ALA A 109 8.84 -8.82 7.58
CA ALA A 109 9.49 -8.75 6.27
C ALA A 109 10.32 -7.47 6.07
N CYS A 110 9.86 -6.33 6.60
CA CYS A 110 10.48 -5.02 6.47
C CYS A 110 10.76 -4.37 7.85
N PRO A 111 11.70 -4.89 8.65
CA PRO A 111 11.97 -4.39 9.99
C PRO A 111 12.30 -2.90 10.02
N GLY A 112 11.70 -2.16 10.96
CA GLY A 112 11.94 -0.73 11.18
C GLY A 112 11.33 0.21 10.12
N LYS A 113 10.64 -0.32 9.10
CA LYS A 113 9.96 0.53 8.11
C LYS A 113 8.58 0.95 8.60
N LYS A 114 8.24 2.22 8.32
CA LYS A 114 6.86 2.70 8.47
C LYS A 114 5.99 1.99 7.43
N ILE A 115 4.84 1.46 7.86
CA ILE A 115 3.89 0.75 7.01
C ILE A 115 2.62 1.58 6.86
N TYR A 116 2.15 1.71 5.62
CA TYR A 116 0.84 2.24 5.29
C TYR A 116 0.07 1.18 4.53
N ILE A 117 -1.16 0.90 4.97
CA ILE A 117 -2.12 0.19 4.14
C ILE A 117 -2.69 1.22 3.18
N THR A 118 -2.32 1.13 1.90
CA THR A 118 -2.67 2.11 0.87
C THR A 118 -4.01 1.84 0.23
N GLU A 119 -4.39 0.58 0.13
CA GLU A 119 -5.71 0.15 -0.35
C GLU A 119 -6.23 -1.00 0.51
N SER A 120 -7.51 -0.89 0.88
CA SER A 120 -8.29 -1.96 1.50
C SER A 120 -9.77 -1.74 1.19
N GLY A 121 -10.58 -2.76 1.35
CA GLY A 121 -12.01 -2.67 1.06
C GLY A 121 -12.65 -4.04 0.89
N TRP A 122 -13.92 -4.01 0.52
CA TRP A 122 -14.76 -5.19 0.39
C TRP A 122 -15.82 -4.97 -0.70
N PRO A 123 -16.03 -5.92 -1.63
CA PRO A 123 -16.95 -5.72 -2.74
C PRO A 123 -18.42 -5.74 -2.29
N SER A 124 -19.21 -4.81 -2.79
CA SER A 124 -20.66 -4.73 -2.54
C SER A 124 -21.52 -5.68 -3.36
N ARG A 125 -20.93 -6.33 -4.36
CA ARG A 125 -21.58 -7.25 -5.30
C ARG A 125 -20.55 -8.14 -5.97
N GLY A 126 -21.02 -9.24 -6.55
CA GLY A 126 -20.19 -10.20 -7.29
C GLY A 126 -20.20 -11.57 -6.63
N GLY A 127 -19.19 -12.39 -6.98
CA GLY A 127 -19.03 -13.72 -6.40
C GLY A 127 -18.43 -13.67 -5.00
N ASN A 128 -18.83 -14.62 -4.16
CA ASN A 128 -18.22 -14.82 -2.85
C ASN A 128 -16.86 -15.49 -2.99
N ASN A 129 -15.95 -15.22 -2.06
CA ASN A 129 -14.71 -15.97 -1.88
C ASN A 129 -14.76 -16.73 -0.56
N ARG A 130 -15.21 -17.99 -0.58
CA ARG A 130 -15.38 -18.83 0.61
C ARG A 130 -16.25 -18.11 1.67
N ASN A 131 -15.67 -17.76 2.82
CA ASN A 131 -16.36 -17.08 3.92
C ASN A 131 -16.59 -15.58 3.64
N ALA A 132 -15.94 -15.01 2.63
CA ALA A 132 -16.06 -13.63 2.25
C ALA A 132 -17.24 -13.43 1.28
N VAL A 133 -18.36 -12.92 1.79
CA VAL A 133 -19.59 -12.68 1.03
C VAL A 133 -19.57 -11.27 0.42
N ALA A 134 -19.81 -11.15 -0.89
CA ALA A 134 -19.86 -9.86 -1.57
C ALA A 134 -21.29 -9.29 -1.53
N SER A 135 -21.52 -8.30 -0.66
CA SER A 135 -22.84 -7.67 -0.48
C SER A 135 -22.69 -6.24 0.05
N VAL A 136 -23.70 -5.40 -0.17
CA VAL A 136 -23.73 -4.03 0.41
C VAL A 136 -23.65 -4.06 1.95
N PRO A 137 -24.40 -4.93 2.67
CA PRO A 137 -24.23 -5.08 4.12
C PRO A 137 -22.80 -5.47 4.54
N ASP A 138 -22.17 -6.40 3.82
CA ASP A 138 -20.81 -6.85 4.12
C ASP A 138 -19.75 -5.79 3.80
N GLU A 139 -19.92 -5.02 2.71
CA GLU A 139 -19.07 -3.86 2.43
C GLU A 139 -19.11 -2.86 3.60
N HIS A 140 -20.31 -2.47 4.02
CA HIS A 140 -20.47 -1.54 5.15
C HIS A 140 -19.84 -2.08 6.44
N ASN A 141 -20.05 -3.37 6.74
CA ASN A 141 -19.48 -4.02 7.91
C ASN A 141 -17.94 -4.06 7.86
N ALA A 142 -17.37 -4.40 6.69
CA ALA A 142 -15.93 -4.43 6.50
C ALA A 142 -15.29 -3.05 6.61
N ILE A 143 -15.87 -2.01 6.00
CA ILE A 143 -15.37 -0.64 6.13
C ILE A 143 -15.45 -0.16 7.58
N SER A 144 -16.52 -0.50 8.30
CA SER A 144 -16.65 -0.21 9.74
C SER A 144 -15.55 -0.92 10.54
N SER A 145 -15.33 -2.20 10.30
CA SER A 145 -14.28 -3.00 10.94
C SER A 145 -12.87 -2.43 10.67
N ILE A 146 -12.59 -2.05 9.42
CA ILE A 146 -11.31 -1.43 9.01
C ILE A 146 -11.09 -0.10 9.73
N ASN A 147 -12.11 0.77 9.78
CA ASN A 147 -12.01 2.08 10.45
C ASN A 147 -11.86 1.95 11.98
N CYS A 148 -12.41 0.90 12.58
CA CYS A 148 -12.27 0.62 14.01
C CYS A 148 -10.95 -0.08 14.37
N ALA A 149 -10.27 -0.70 13.40
CA ALA A 149 -8.94 -1.26 13.61
C ALA A 149 -7.93 -0.12 13.78
N ARG A 150 -7.67 0.25 15.03
CA ARG A 150 -6.69 1.30 15.35
C ARG A 150 -5.30 0.85 14.92
N SER A 151 -4.68 1.66 14.06
CA SER A 151 -3.30 1.58 13.57
C SER A 151 -2.25 1.66 14.67
#